data_AF-A0A2E6DEW8-F1
#
_entry.id   AF-A0A2E6DEW8-F1
#
_cell.length_a   1.000
_cell.length_b   1.000
_cell.length_c   1.000
_cell.angle_alpha   90.00
_cell.angle_beta   90.00
_cell.angle_gamma   90.00
#
_symmetry.space_group_name_H-M   'P 1'
#
loop_
_entity.id
_entity.type
_entity.pdbx_description
1 polymer ?
#
loop_
_entity_poly.entity_id
_entity_poly.type
_entity_poly.pdbx_seq_one_letter_code
_entity_poly.pdbx_strand_id
1 'polypeptide(L)'
;MRKSRLSKEKQERLMEHFVAGSTARCASELVIVNKTTAAYFFHRLREIIYHATEEEAPFPGEIEVDESYLGGVRKGKRGRGAAGKAPVFGLLKRGGRVYAKVIPDTKSKTLVDIIQKRIVPDSIVYSDGYHSYNVLDVS
;
A
#
# COMPACT_ATOMS: atom_id res chain seq x y z
N MET A 1 -4.48 -18.36 13.60
CA MET A 1 -3.72 -18.77 12.40
C MET A 1 -3.02 -20.09 12.65
N ARG A 2 -2.97 -20.99 11.65
CA ARG A 2 -2.23 -22.25 11.74
C ARG A 2 -0.72 -21.94 11.67
N LYS A 3 0.08 -22.54 12.56
CA LYS A 3 1.55 -22.41 12.54
C LYS A 3 2.12 -22.95 11.22
N SER A 4 3.14 -22.27 10.69
CA SER A 4 3.87 -22.73 9.51
C SER A 4 4.52 -24.09 9.77
N ARG A 5 4.54 -24.96 8.76
CA ARG A 5 5.24 -26.25 8.80
C ARG A 5 6.69 -26.16 8.30
N LEU A 6 7.13 -24.97 7.89
CA LEU A 6 8.51 -24.71 7.48
C LEU A 6 9.42 -24.64 8.70
N SER A 7 10.68 -25.07 8.57
CA SER A 7 11.70 -24.83 9.60
C SER A 7 11.90 -23.32 9.81
N LYS A 8 12.33 -22.94 11.01
CA LYS A 8 12.57 -21.53 11.37
C LYS A 8 13.57 -20.86 10.41
N GLU A 9 14.67 -21.55 10.12
CA GLU A 9 15.69 -21.11 9.16
C GLU A 9 15.11 -20.77 7.78
N LYS A 10 14.24 -21.64 7.23
CA LYS A 10 13.59 -21.39 5.93
C LYS A 10 12.64 -20.19 5.99
N GLN A 11 11.96 -19.98 7.12
CA GLN A 11 11.08 -18.82 7.30
C GLN A 11 11.89 -17.52 7.33
N GLU A 12 13.02 -17.50 8.06
CA GLU A 12 13.92 -16.35 8.16
C GLU A 12 14.51 -15.99 6.78
N ARG A 13 15.05 -16.98 6.06
CA ARG A 13 15.58 -16.76 4.71
C ARG A 13 14.51 -16.26 3.72
N LEU A 14 13.29 -16.80 3.78
CA LEU A 14 12.19 -16.27 2.96
C LEU A 14 11.84 -14.82 3.33
N MET A 15 11.91 -14.46 4.61
CA MET A 15 11.67 -13.09 5.07
C MET A 15 12.77 -12.13 4.59
N GLU A 16 14.03 -12.53 4.64
CA GLU A 16 15.16 -11.76 4.08
C GLU A 16 14.95 -11.48 2.59
N HIS A 17 14.60 -12.50 1.81
CA HIS A 17 14.32 -12.33 0.38
C HIS A 17 13.08 -11.45 0.11
N PHE A 18 12.07 -11.51 0.98
CA PHE A 18 10.90 -10.63 0.89
C PHE A 18 11.31 -9.17 1.11
N VAL A 19 12.10 -8.89 2.15
CA VAL A 19 12.61 -7.54 2.46
C VAL A 19 13.54 -7.02 1.35
N ALA A 20 14.39 -7.89 0.81
CA ALA A 20 15.29 -7.57 -0.30
C ALA A 20 14.57 -7.36 -1.65
N GLY A 21 13.25 -7.54 -1.73
CA GLY A 21 12.47 -7.35 -2.96
C GLY A 21 12.69 -8.44 -4.03
N SER A 22 13.27 -9.58 -3.65
CA SER A 22 13.43 -10.71 -4.56
C SER A 22 12.07 -11.30 -4.95
N THR A 23 11.95 -11.85 -6.16
CA THR A 23 10.69 -12.52 -6.54
C THR A 23 10.51 -13.82 -5.75
N ALA A 24 9.26 -14.18 -5.44
CA ALA A 24 8.95 -15.43 -4.73
C ALA A 24 9.47 -16.68 -5.47
N ARG A 25 9.57 -16.61 -6.82
CA ARG A 25 10.17 -17.66 -7.63
C ARG A 25 11.66 -17.82 -7.33
N CYS A 26 12.43 -16.73 -7.41
CA CYS A 26 13.86 -16.74 -7.12
C CYS A 26 14.12 -17.19 -5.66
N ALA A 27 13.36 -16.64 -4.71
CA ALA A 27 13.43 -17.04 -3.30
C ALA A 27 13.15 -18.54 -3.11
N SER A 28 12.21 -19.12 -3.88
CA SER A 28 11.90 -20.54 -3.78
C SER A 28 13.04 -21.45 -4.21
N GLU A 29 13.80 -21.04 -5.24
CA GLU A 29 14.97 -21.75 -5.74
C GLU A 29 16.14 -21.64 -4.73
N LEU A 30 16.38 -20.45 -4.18
CA LEU A 30 17.47 -20.19 -3.22
C LEU A 30 17.25 -20.82 -1.84
N VAL A 31 16.00 -20.89 -1.36
CA VAL A 31 15.64 -21.45 -0.05
C VAL A 31 15.23 -22.93 -0.15
N ILE A 32 15.15 -23.47 -1.38
CA ILE A 32 14.82 -24.87 -1.66
C ILE A 32 13.45 -25.22 -1.07
N VAL A 33 12.42 -24.54 -1.57
CA VAL A 33 11.00 -24.76 -1.26
C VAL A 33 10.18 -24.74 -2.55
N ASN A 34 8.95 -25.27 -2.50
CA ASN A 34 8.06 -25.16 -3.66
C ASN A 34 7.71 -23.69 -3.94
N LYS A 35 7.68 -23.29 -5.22
CA LYS A 35 7.29 -21.94 -5.65
C LYS A 35 5.95 -21.46 -5.07
N THR A 36 4.97 -22.36 -4.93
CA THR A 36 3.66 -22.03 -4.37
C THR A 36 3.75 -21.76 -2.87
N THR A 37 4.64 -22.47 -2.16
CA THR A 37 4.91 -22.24 -0.74
C THR A 37 5.57 -20.88 -0.52
N ALA A 38 6.59 -20.52 -1.30
CA ALA A 38 7.22 -19.20 -1.20
C ALA A 38 6.24 -18.07 -1.54
N ALA A 39 5.46 -18.22 -2.61
CA ALA A 39 4.44 -17.25 -2.99
C ALA A 39 3.38 -17.06 -1.90
N TYR A 40 2.90 -18.16 -1.30
CA TYR A 40 1.97 -18.12 -0.20
C TYR A 40 2.58 -17.46 1.05
N PHE A 41 3.84 -17.79 1.39
CA PHE A 41 4.54 -17.17 2.51
C PHE A 41 4.66 -15.64 2.34
N PHE A 42 5.06 -15.18 1.16
CA PHE A 42 5.15 -13.75 0.84
C PHE A 42 3.78 -13.08 0.91
N HIS A 43 2.72 -13.75 0.45
CA HIS A 43 1.37 -13.25 0.57
C HIS A 43 0.95 -13.07 2.04
N ARG A 44 1.23 -14.05 2.91
CA ARG A 44 0.98 -13.93 4.36
C ARG A 44 1.74 -12.76 4.99
N LEU A 45 2.99 -12.53 4.59
CA LEU A 45 3.75 -11.35 5.06
C LEU A 45 3.07 -10.05 4.64
N ARG A 46 2.60 -9.94 3.39
CA ARG A 46 1.85 -8.76 2.92
C ARG A 46 0.55 -8.55 3.70
N GLU A 47 -0.19 -9.61 4.02
CA GLU A 47 -1.40 -9.50 4.85
C GLU A 47 -1.07 -9.00 6.26
N ILE A 48 0.00 -9.51 6.89
CA ILE A 48 0.45 -9.03 8.21
C ILE A 48 0.80 -7.54 8.16
N ILE A 49 1.56 -7.12 7.13
CA ILE A 49 1.90 -5.70 6.93
C ILE A 49 0.64 -4.87 6.74
N TYR A 50 -0.29 -5.33 5.90
CA TYR A 50 -1.57 -4.65 5.67
C TYR A 50 -2.34 -4.43 6.98
N HIS A 51 -2.49 -5.48 7.79
CA HIS A 51 -3.18 -5.37 9.07
C HIS A 51 -2.46 -4.42 10.04
N ALA A 52 -1.13 -4.49 10.13
CA ALA A 52 -0.35 -3.58 10.96
C ALA A 52 -0.52 -2.11 10.52
N THR A 53 -0.52 -1.84 9.21
CA THR A 53 -0.71 -0.48 8.68
C THR A 53 -2.13 0.06 8.86
N GLU A 54 -3.14 -0.82 8.93
CA GLU A 54 -4.53 -0.42 9.19
C GLU A 54 -4.73 0.05 10.65
N GLU A 55 -3.91 -0.43 11.59
CA GLU A 55 -3.97 -0.08 13.02
C GLU A 55 -3.18 1.20 13.37
N GLU A 56 -2.30 1.69 12.50
CA GLU A 56 -1.40 2.83 12.76
C GLU A 56 -2.04 4.23 12.66
N ALA A 57 -3.32 4.30 12.31
CA ALA A 57 -4.05 5.56 12.22
C ALA A 57 -4.68 5.97 13.58
N PRO A 58 -4.89 7.26 13.85
CA PRO A 58 -4.70 8.41 12.95
C PRO A 58 -3.27 8.98 12.95
N PHE A 59 -2.87 9.55 11.81
CA PHE A 59 -1.58 10.21 11.59
C PHE A 59 -1.65 11.69 11.99
N PRO A 60 -0.77 12.17 12.89
CA PRO A 60 -0.65 13.60 13.19
C PRO A 60 0.46 14.28 12.38
N GLY A 61 0.31 15.59 12.17
CA GLY A 61 1.38 16.49 11.71
C GLY A 61 1.32 16.83 10.23
N GLU A 62 2.47 16.80 9.56
CA GLU A 62 2.59 17.11 8.13
C GLU A 62 2.43 15.84 7.27
N ILE A 63 1.40 15.84 6.42
CA ILE A 63 0.98 14.66 5.67
C ILE A 63 0.84 15.02 4.19
N GLU A 64 1.52 14.26 3.34
CA GLU A 64 1.40 14.37 1.88
C GLU A 64 0.38 13.34 1.38
N VAL A 65 -0.47 13.76 0.44
CA VAL A 65 -1.53 12.93 -0.12
C VAL A 65 -1.44 12.90 -1.63
N ASP A 66 -1.62 11.72 -2.22
CA ASP A 66 -1.57 11.55 -3.68
C ASP A 66 -2.38 10.32 -4.13
N GLU A 67 -2.83 10.32 -5.40
CA GLU A 67 -3.41 9.14 -6.03
C GLU A 67 -2.55 8.59 -7.17
N SER A 68 -2.35 7.28 -7.13
CA SER A 68 -1.63 6.53 -8.15
C SER A 68 -2.53 5.49 -8.81
N TYR A 69 -2.29 5.20 -10.10
CA TYR A 69 -3.02 4.17 -10.84
C TYR A 69 -2.12 2.96 -11.10
N LEU A 70 -2.37 1.87 -10.39
CA LEU A 70 -1.62 0.62 -10.51
C LEU A 70 -2.33 -0.37 -11.44
N GLY A 71 -1.56 -1.04 -12.30
CA GLY A 71 -2.07 -2.05 -13.22
C GLY A 71 -1.08 -2.38 -14.31
N GLY A 72 -1.29 -3.51 -14.99
CA GLY A 72 -0.43 -3.96 -16.08
C GLY A 72 -0.41 -2.97 -17.25
N VAL A 73 0.68 -3.01 -18.03
CA VAL A 73 0.80 -2.23 -19.26
C VAL A 73 -0.32 -2.65 -20.23
N ARG A 74 -1.20 -1.72 -20.59
CA ARG A 74 -2.24 -1.93 -21.59
C ARG A 74 -2.20 -0.80 -22.62
N LYS A 75 -2.54 -1.14 -23.87
CA LYS A 75 -2.80 -0.17 -24.94
C LYS A 75 -4.09 0.60 -24.61
N GLY A 76 -4.10 1.91 -24.82
CA GLY A 76 -5.27 2.76 -24.57
C GLY A 76 -4.92 4.05 -23.82
N LYS A 77 -5.95 4.70 -23.24
CA LYS A 77 -5.83 5.97 -22.51
C LYS A 77 -4.78 5.84 -21.39
N ARG A 78 -3.82 6.77 -21.38
CA ARG A 78 -2.81 6.89 -20.31
C ARG A 78 -3.36 7.78 -19.18
N GLY A 79 -2.86 7.57 -17.96
CA GLY A 79 -3.27 8.35 -16.79
C GLY A 79 -4.64 7.99 -16.23
N ARG A 80 -5.36 8.99 -15.70
CA ARG A 80 -6.65 8.84 -15.01
C ARG A 80 -7.74 8.31 -15.96
N GLY A 81 -8.49 7.30 -15.53
CA GLY A 81 -9.52 6.64 -16.35
C GLY A 81 -8.99 5.62 -17.37
N ALA A 82 -7.73 5.20 -17.25
CA ALA A 82 -7.20 4.07 -17.99
C ALA A 82 -7.91 2.77 -17.58
N ALA A 83 -8.55 2.09 -18.53
CA ALA A 83 -9.29 0.87 -18.26
C ALA A 83 -8.38 -0.24 -17.72
N GLY A 84 -8.78 -0.85 -16.60
CA GLY A 84 -8.05 -1.95 -15.97
C GLY A 84 -6.90 -1.52 -15.04
N LYS A 85 -6.83 -0.24 -14.66
CA LYS A 85 -5.98 0.21 -13.56
C LYS A 85 -6.80 0.43 -12.29
N ALA A 86 -6.29 -0.05 -11.17
CA ALA A 86 -6.85 0.20 -9.85
C ALA A 86 -6.30 1.54 -9.31
N PRO A 87 -7.15 2.49 -8.92
CA PRO A 87 -6.69 3.67 -8.22
C PRO A 87 -6.31 3.31 -6.78
N VAL A 88 -5.19 3.87 -6.34
CA VAL A 88 -4.62 3.70 -5.00
C VAL A 88 -4.39 5.08 -4.43
N PHE A 89 -4.87 5.31 -3.23
CA PHE A 89 -4.65 6.53 -2.49
C PHE A 89 -3.53 6.32 -1.46
N GLY A 90 -2.54 7.22 -1.48
CA GLY A 90 -1.41 7.23 -0.56
C GLY A 90 -1.49 8.40 0.42
N LEU A 91 -1.18 8.12 1.69
CA LEU A 91 -0.91 9.11 2.73
C LEU A 91 0.53 8.88 3.20
N LEU A 92 1.38 9.89 3.06
CA LEU A 92 2.75 9.85 3.56
C LEU A 92 2.89 10.84 4.72
N LYS A 93 3.15 10.34 5.92
CA LYS A 93 3.63 11.19 7.01
C LYS A 93 5.10 11.55 6.75
N ARG A 94 5.44 12.83 6.69
CA ARG A 94 6.83 13.26 6.48
C ARG A 94 7.75 12.69 7.58
N GLY A 95 8.84 12.05 7.17
CA GLY A 95 9.75 11.33 8.08
C GLY A 95 9.13 10.11 8.78
N GLY A 96 7.96 9.66 8.33
CA GLY A 96 7.20 8.57 8.94
C GLY A 96 6.91 7.43 7.95
N ARG A 97 5.77 6.77 8.17
CA ARG A 97 5.30 5.63 7.36
C ARG A 97 4.31 6.09 6.29
N VAL A 98 4.19 5.26 5.26
CA VAL A 98 3.20 5.41 4.19
C VAL A 98 2.01 4.51 4.49
N TYR A 99 0.82 5.07 4.36
CA TYR A 99 -0.42 4.32 4.30
C TYR A 99 -0.93 4.33 2.86
N ALA A 100 -1.25 3.16 2.31
CA ALA A 100 -1.76 3.04 0.95
C ALA A 100 -3.03 2.20 0.92
N LYS A 101 -4.06 2.69 0.23
CA LYS A 101 -5.36 2.01 0.12
C LYS A 101 -5.85 1.98 -1.31
N VAL A 102 -6.26 0.79 -1.77
CA VAL A 102 -7.01 0.67 -3.03
C VAL A 102 -8.38 1.29 -2.83
N ILE A 103 -8.75 2.22 -3.71
CA ILE A 103 -10.00 2.99 -3.65
C ILE A 103 -10.89 2.68 -4.85
N PRO A 104 -12.22 2.85 -4.74
CA PRO A 104 -13.13 2.63 -5.86
C PRO A 104 -13.06 3.75 -6.91
N ASP A 105 -12.81 4.99 -6.48
CA ASP A 105 -12.63 6.15 -7.35
C ASP A 105 -11.83 7.26 -6.64
N THR A 106 -11.34 8.24 -7.41
CA THR A 106 -10.58 9.39 -6.93
C THR A 106 -11.46 10.64 -6.73
N LYS A 107 -12.73 10.45 -6.37
CA LYS A 107 -13.65 11.58 -6.13
C LYS A 107 -13.39 12.20 -4.77
N SER A 108 -13.67 13.49 -4.65
CA SER A 108 -13.54 14.26 -3.40
C SER A 108 -14.12 13.54 -2.19
N LYS A 109 -15.35 13.02 -2.29
CA LYS A 109 -16.00 12.31 -1.18
C LYS A 109 -15.16 11.11 -0.70
N THR A 110 -14.72 10.26 -1.62
CA THR A 110 -13.92 9.07 -1.29
C THR A 110 -12.61 9.45 -0.61
N LEU A 111 -11.91 10.46 -1.13
CA LEU A 111 -10.61 10.89 -0.62
C LEU A 111 -10.73 11.59 0.74
N VAL A 112 -11.66 12.54 0.87
CA VAL A 112 -11.91 13.27 2.12
C VAL A 112 -12.37 12.33 3.23
N ASP A 113 -13.26 11.38 2.93
CA ASP A 113 -13.71 10.39 3.93
C ASP A 113 -12.54 9.57 4.49
N ILE A 114 -11.51 9.30 3.67
CA ILE A 114 -10.30 8.60 4.12
C ILE A 114 -9.41 9.54 4.94
N ILE A 115 -9.17 10.75 4.45
CA ILE A 115 -8.37 11.79 5.13
C ILE A 115 -8.94 12.05 6.53
N GLN A 116 -10.23 12.33 6.66
CA GLN A 116 -10.87 12.63 7.95
C GLN A 116 -10.81 11.47 8.95
N LYS A 117 -10.82 10.21 8.46
CA LYS A 117 -10.72 9.02 9.33
C LYS A 117 -9.29 8.71 9.75
N ARG A 118 -8.30 9.11 8.94
CA ARG A 118 -6.91 8.68 9.07
C ARG A 118 -5.97 9.79 9.52
N ILE A 119 -6.38 11.05 9.47
CA ILE A 119 -5.56 12.21 9.83
C ILE A 119 -6.15 12.86 11.08
N VAL A 120 -5.28 13.19 12.04
CA VAL A 120 -5.69 13.93 13.26
C VAL A 120 -6.13 15.34 12.85
N PRO A 121 -7.24 15.89 13.39
CA PRO A 121 -7.62 17.29 13.20
C PRO A 121 -6.44 18.26 13.44
N ASP A 122 -6.46 19.40 12.74
CA ASP A 122 -5.41 20.43 12.77
C ASP A 122 -4.03 20.01 12.21
N SER A 123 -3.96 18.85 11.54
CA SER A 123 -2.78 18.45 10.76
C SER A 123 -2.70 19.20 9.42
N ILE A 124 -1.48 19.38 8.91
CA ILE A 124 -1.23 20.06 7.62
C ILE A 124 -1.20 19.02 6.51
N VAL A 125 -2.06 19.20 5.51
CA VAL A 125 -2.17 18.31 4.35
C VAL A 125 -1.58 18.97 3.11
N TYR A 126 -0.60 18.33 2.48
CA TYR A 126 -0.02 18.74 1.21
C TYR A 126 -0.55 17.85 0.09
N SER A 127 -1.01 18.46 -1.02
CA SER A 127 -1.46 17.74 -2.22
C SER A 127 -0.88 18.37 -3.49
N ASP A 128 -1.01 17.68 -4.62
CA ASP A 128 -0.65 18.18 -5.96
C ASP A 128 -1.61 19.24 -6.52
N GLY A 129 -2.63 19.65 -5.74
CA GLY A 129 -3.65 20.59 -6.18
C GLY A 129 -4.69 19.99 -7.12
N TYR A 130 -4.83 18.65 -7.15
CA TYR A 130 -5.90 18.02 -7.92
C TYR A 130 -7.28 18.48 -7.44
N HIS A 131 -8.20 18.73 -8.39
CA HIS A 131 -9.53 19.32 -8.11
C HIS A 131 -10.32 18.59 -7.02
N SER A 132 -10.07 17.29 -6.82
CA SER A 132 -10.77 16.50 -5.81
C SER A 132 -10.41 16.94 -4.39
N TYR A 133 -9.25 17.59 -4.21
CA TYR A 133 -8.78 18.15 -2.94
C TYR A 133 -9.26 19.58 -2.67
N ASN A 134 -9.92 20.26 -3.62
CA ASN A 134 -10.38 21.66 -3.41
C ASN A 134 -11.30 21.83 -2.19
N VAL A 135 -11.94 20.75 -1.73
CA VAL A 135 -12.76 20.73 -0.51
C VAL A 135 -11.94 20.80 0.79
N LEU A 136 -10.63 20.57 0.70
CA LEU A 136 -9.66 20.77 1.80
C LEU A 136 -9.09 22.19 1.81
N ASP A 137 -9.29 22.96 0.74
CA ASP A 137 -8.92 24.38 0.64
C ASP A 137 -9.93 25.19 1.45
N VAL A 138 -9.71 25.23 2.77
CA VAL A 138 -10.51 26.05 3.69
C VAL A 138 -9.62 27.21 4.13
N SER A 139 -10.03 28.41 3.70
CA SER A 139 -9.41 29.71 4.00
C SER A 139 -9.38 30.03 5.48
#